data_AF-A0A1B7W696-F1
#
_entry.id   AF-A0A1B7W696-F1
#
_cell.length_a   1.000
_cell.length_b   1.000
_cell.length_c   1.000
_cell.angle_alpha   90.00
_cell.angle_beta   90.00
_cell.angle_gamma   90.00
#
_symmetry.space_group_name_H-M   'P 1'
#
loop_
_entity.id
_entity.type
_entity.pdbx_description
1 polymer ?
#
loop_
_entity_poly.entity_id
_entity_poly.type
_entity_poly.pdbx_seq_one_letter_code
_entity_poly.pdbx_strand_id
1 'polypeptide(L)'
;MEKLEMYAELFDINKMEKRTWISPDGKFIDFLESSMFICKDPRYDDGLYGHYEIQVTRWAKNTKVALVHILFDPGLMGDGDKPDLDETFIQVRKAPNDDMETLCKFVDELIELANKKTSFI
;
A
#
# COMPACT_ATOMS: atom_id res chain seq x y z
N MET A 1 -9.93 18.53 -7.94
CA MET A 1 -9.11 17.39 -8.36
C MET A 1 -10.05 16.21 -8.42
N GLU A 2 -10.33 15.71 -9.62
CA GLU A 2 -11.21 14.54 -9.77
C GLU A 2 -10.49 13.33 -9.14
N LYS A 3 -11.22 12.45 -8.43
CA LYS A 3 -10.62 11.30 -7.71
C LYS A 3 -9.71 10.43 -8.59
N LEU A 4 -9.97 10.39 -9.90
CA LEU A 4 -9.15 9.72 -10.91
C LEU A 4 -7.74 10.32 -11.01
N GLU A 5 -7.59 11.63 -10.88
CA GLU A 5 -6.29 12.31 -10.93
C GLU A 5 -5.44 11.98 -9.69
N MET A 6 -6.07 11.79 -8.53
CA MET A 6 -5.39 11.47 -7.27
C MET A 6 -4.79 10.06 -7.28
N TYR A 7 -5.45 9.09 -7.91
CA TYR A 7 -4.95 7.71 -8.04
C TYR A 7 -4.21 7.43 -9.35
N ALA A 8 -4.16 8.39 -10.27
CA ALA A 8 -3.51 8.21 -11.57
C ALA A 8 -2.05 7.74 -11.41
N GLU A 9 -1.34 8.27 -10.41
CA GLU A 9 0.05 7.88 -10.15
C GLU A 9 0.20 6.47 -9.60
N LEU A 10 -0.78 5.97 -8.83
CA LEU A 10 -0.78 4.60 -8.30
C LEU A 10 -0.92 3.55 -9.40
N PHE A 11 -1.48 3.91 -10.56
CA PHE A 11 -1.75 2.98 -11.65
C PHE A 11 -0.96 3.28 -12.93
N ASP A 12 -0.13 4.33 -12.92
CA ASP A 12 0.74 4.68 -14.04
C ASP A 12 1.86 3.65 -14.16
N ILE A 13 1.72 2.76 -15.13
CA ILE A 13 2.67 1.68 -15.45
C ILE A 13 4.10 2.22 -15.62
N ASN A 14 4.26 3.44 -16.12
CA ASN A 14 5.59 4.02 -16.36
C ASN A 14 6.28 4.50 -15.08
N LYS A 15 5.51 4.70 -14.00
CA LYS A 15 6.01 5.09 -12.67
C LYS A 15 6.16 3.90 -11.72
N MET A 16 5.64 2.73 -12.09
CA MET A 16 5.77 1.52 -11.27
C MET A 16 7.18 0.92 -11.33
N GLU A 17 7.62 0.38 -10.19
CA GLU A 17 8.87 -0.34 -10.05
C GLU A 17 8.76 -1.77 -10.59
N LYS A 18 9.79 -2.22 -11.32
CA LYS A 18 9.90 -3.62 -11.75
C LYS A 18 10.49 -4.46 -10.64
N ARG A 19 9.78 -5.52 -10.26
CA ARG A 19 10.22 -6.46 -9.22
C ARG A 19 10.02 -7.89 -9.69
N THR A 20 10.72 -8.82 -9.03
CA THR A 20 10.68 -10.24 -9.35
C THR A 20 10.44 -11.03 -8.08
N TRP A 21 9.47 -11.94 -8.13
CA TRP A 21 9.21 -12.91 -7.08
C TRP A 21 9.73 -14.29 -7.50
N ILE A 22 10.35 -15.01 -6.56
CA ILE A 22 10.75 -16.40 -6.78
C ILE A 22 9.65 -17.28 -6.19
N SER A 23 8.99 -18.05 -7.05
CA SER A 23 7.93 -18.96 -6.64
C SER A 23 8.47 -20.16 -5.85
N PRO A 24 7.62 -20.90 -5.09
CA PRO A 24 8.05 -22.09 -4.37
C PRO A 24 8.70 -23.17 -5.25
N ASP A 25 8.37 -23.21 -6.54
CA ASP A 25 8.98 -24.09 -7.55
C ASP A 25 10.21 -23.49 -8.24
N GLY A 26 10.75 -22.38 -7.73
CA GLY A 26 12.00 -21.77 -8.18
C GLY A 26 11.89 -20.95 -9.47
N LYS A 27 10.68 -20.61 -9.93
CA LYS A 27 10.49 -19.78 -11.12
C LYS A 27 10.52 -18.30 -10.76
N PHE A 28 11.15 -17.51 -11.61
CA PHE A 28 11.12 -16.06 -11.54
C PHE A 28 9.82 -15.55 -12.16
N ILE A 29 9.09 -14.74 -11.42
CA ILE A 29 7.82 -14.14 -11.86
C ILE A 29 7.93 -12.63 -11.68
N ASP A 30 7.99 -11.93 -12.80
CA ASP A 30 8.06 -10.47 -12.83
C ASP A 30 6.69 -9.84 -12.57
N PHE A 31 6.73 -8.70 -11.89
CA PHE A 31 5.58 -7.87 -11.62
C PHE A 31 5.97 -6.39 -11.54
N LEU A 32 4.97 -5.52 -11.61
CA LEU A 32 5.12 -4.10 -11.36
C LEU A 32 4.52 -3.75 -10.00
N GLU A 33 5.16 -2.84 -9.29
CA GLU A 33 4.73 -2.40 -7.97
C GLU A 33 4.75 -0.88 -7.86
N SER A 34 3.72 -0.32 -7.24
CA SER A 34 3.70 1.07 -6.78
C SER A 34 3.06 1.12 -5.42
N SER A 35 3.35 2.19 -4.68
CA SER A 35 2.71 2.42 -3.41
C SER A 35 2.50 3.88 -3.11
N MET A 36 1.60 4.14 -2.17
CA MET A 36 1.27 5.46 -1.68
C MET A 36 0.99 5.39 -0.19
N PHE A 37 1.72 6.20 0.59
CA PHE A 37 1.45 6.36 2.01
C PHE A 37 0.17 7.18 2.22
N ILE A 38 -0.70 6.64 3.06
CA ILE A 38 -1.93 7.29 3.49
C ILE A 38 -1.98 7.29 5.02
N CYS A 39 -1.46 8.35 5.63
CA CYS A 39 -1.81 8.66 7.01
C CYS A 39 -1.72 10.16 7.25
N LYS A 40 -2.80 10.71 7.81
CA LYS A 40 -2.94 12.07 8.35
C LYS A 40 -3.78 11.97 9.62
N ASP A 41 -3.35 11.18 10.60
CA ASP A 41 -3.90 11.38 11.94
C ASP A 41 -3.10 12.52 12.60
N PRO A 42 -3.69 13.72 12.75
CA PRO A 42 -3.00 14.86 13.35
C PRO A 42 -2.66 14.66 14.84
N ARG A 43 -3.12 13.58 15.47
CA ARG A 43 -2.71 13.21 16.84
C ARG A 43 -1.33 12.57 16.89
N TYR A 44 -0.86 12.04 15.75
CA TYR A 44 0.46 11.43 15.57
C TYR A 44 1.33 12.26 14.59
N ASP A 45 1.08 13.57 14.57
CA ASP A 45 1.81 14.58 13.76
C ASP A 45 3.25 14.81 14.27
N ASP A 46 3.70 14.01 15.24
CA ASP A 46 5.09 13.90 15.68
C ASP A 46 5.94 13.00 14.77
N GLY A 47 5.32 12.36 13.77
CA GLY A 47 6.01 11.67 12.67
C GLY A 47 6.53 10.28 13.03
N LEU A 48 6.03 9.66 14.10
CA LEU A 48 6.63 8.48 14.72
C LEU A 48 5.71 7.25 14.86
N TYR A 49 4.42 7.33 14.50
CA TYR A 49 3.47 6.26 14.80
C TYR A 49 2.60 5.86 13.61
N GLY A 50 2.57 4.54 13.32
CA GLY A 50 1.55 3.84 12.52
C GLY A 50 1.14 4.50 11.19
N HIS A 51 1.82 4.15 10.10
CA HIS A 51 1.40 4.57 8.75
C HIS A 51 0.65 3.45 8.04
N TYR A 52 -0.34 3.82 7.23
CA TYR A 52 -0.86 2.89 6.23
C TYR A 52 -0.20 3.16 4.88
N GLU A 53 0.09 2.09 4.16
CA GLU A 53 0.57 2.13 2.78
C GLU A 53 -0.45 1.37 1.91
N ILE A 54 -0.90 2.01 0.83
CA ILE A 54 -1.59 1.29 -0.23
C ILE A 54 -0.52 0.79 -1.20
N GLN A 55 -0.47 -0.52 -1.39
CA GLN A 55 0.42 -1.17 -2.34
C GLN A 55 -0.39 -1.73 -3.50
N VAL A 56 0.02 -1.42 -4.72
CA VAL A 56 -0.56 -1.94 -5.96
C VAL A 56 0.46 -2.82 -6.65
N THR A 57 0.13 -4.10 -6.81
CA THR A 57 0.97 -5.08 -7.47
C THR A 57 0.31 -5.55 -8.77
N ARG A 58 0.90 -5.24 -9.92
CA ARG A 58 0.39 -5.63 -11.23
C ARG A 58 1.17 -6.82 -11.78
N TRP A 59 0.47 -7.94 -11.91
CA TRP A 59 0.94 -9.16 -12.56
C TRP A 59 0.47 -9.18 -14.01
N ALA A 60 1.04 -10.10 -14.81
CA ALA A 60 0.67 -10.28 -16.20
C ALA A 60 -0.85 -10.50 -16.43
N LYS A 61 -1.57 -11.07 -15.44
CA LYS A 61 -2.99 -11.44 -15.57
C LYS A 61 -3.95 -10.68 -14.66
N ASN A 62 -3.46 -10.02 -13.61
CA ASN A 62 -4.30 -9.32 -12.65
C ASN A 62 -3.53 -8.27 -11.87
N THR A 63 -4.28 -7.36 -11.28
CA THR A 63 -3.76 -6.36 -10.34
C THR A 63 -4.25 -6.73 -8.93
N LYS A 64 -3.34 -6.66 -7.97
CA LYS A 64 -3.65 -6.77 -6.55
C LYS A 64 -3.53 -5.38 -5.94
N VAL A 65 -4.49 -5.02 -5.10
CA VAL A 65 -4.41 -3.83 -4.25
C VAL A 65 -4.44 -4.32 -2.80
N ALA A 66 -3.50 -3.84 -2.01
CA ALA A 66 -3.34 -4.17 -0.59
C ALA A 66 -3.25 -2.89 0.23
N LEU A 67 -3.80 -2.93 1.44
CA LEU A 67 -3.57 -1.95 2.49
C LEU A 67 -2.66 -2.61 3.52
N VAL A 68 -1.44 -2.08 3.65
CA VAL A 68 -0.42 -2.55 4.58
C VAL A 68 -0.39 -1.58 5.77
N HIS A 69 -0.44 -2.12 6.98
CA HIS A 69 -0.24 -1.35 8.19
C HIS A 69 1.22 -1.45 8.62
N ILE A 70 1.88 -0.31 8.69
CA ILE A 70 3.29 -0.18 9.02
C ILE A 70 3.39 0.48 10.38
N LEU A 71 3.81 -0.31 11.37
CA LEU A 71 4.14 0.18 12.69
C LEU A 71 5.64 0.52 12.73
N PHE A 72 5.95 1.68 13.29
CA PHE A 72 7.31 2.05 13.65
C PHE A 72 7.43 1.93 15.17
N ASP A 73 8.39 1.14 15.66
CA ASP A 73 8.70 1.10 17.10
C ASP A 73 9.52 2.34 17.48
N PRO A 74 8.99 3.26 18.30
CA PRO A 74 9.72 4.44 18.76
C PRO A 74 10.93 4.08 19.64
N GLY A 75 10.98 2.89 20.24
CA GLY A 75 12.08 2.42 21.10
C GLY A 75 13.38 2.12 20.36
N LEU A 76 13.33 2.00 19.02
CA LEU A 76 14.49 1.71 18.17
C LEU A 76 15.08 2.97 17.49
N MET A 77 14.40 4.11 17.59
CA MET A 77 14.85 5.36 16.93
C MET A 77 16.04 6.06 17.62
N GLY A 78 16.58 5.47 18.69
CA GLY A 78 17.67 6.05 19.49
C GLY A 78 19.10 5.77 19.02
N ASP A 79 19.33 4.66 18.30
CA ASP A 79 20.70 4.15 18.07
C ASP A 79 21.07 3.95 16.59
N GLY A 80 20.36 4.60 15.66
CA GLY A 80 20.66 4.50 14.23
C GLY A 80 20.26 3.17 13.59
N ASP A 81 19.59 2.30 14.34
CA ASP A 81 18.96 1.10 13.81
C ASP A 81 17.68 1.46 13.05
N LYS A 82 17.53 0.83 11.88
CA LYS A 82 16.33 1.00 11.06
C LYS A 82 15.13 0.44 11.84
N PRO A 83 13.98 1.10 11.81
CA PRO A 83 12.80 0.59 12.50
C PRO A 83 12.45 -0.81 12.00
N ASP A 84 12.25 -1.74 12.93
CA ASP A 84 11.67 -3.04 12.61
C ASP A 84 10.22 -2.83 12.15
N LEU A 85 9.96 -3.19 10.89
CA LEU A 85 8.65 -3.09 10.26
C LEU A 85 7.79 -4.29 10.71
N ASP A 86 6.92 -4.09 11.70
CA ASP A 86 5.89 -5.09 12.04
C ASP A 86 4.68 -4.91 11.10
N GLU A 87 4.80 -5.43 9.87
CA GLU A 87 3.75 -5.37 8.85
C GLU A 87 2.55 -6.24 9.23
N THR A 88 1.51 -5.62 9.80
CA THR A 88 0.35 -6.37 10.29
C THR A 88 -0.98 -5.78 9.84
N PHE A 89 -1.26 -5.84 8.54
CA PHE A 89 -2.60 -6.11 7.98
C PHE A 89 -2.48 -6.23 6.45
N ILE A 90 -3.08 -7.25 5.81
CA ILE A 90 -3.13 -7.33 4.35
C ILE A 90 -4.54 -7.74 3.89
N GLN A 91 -5.35 -6.75 3.49
CA GLN A 91 -6.56 -7.03 2.73
C GLN A 91 -6.24 -7.00 1.24
N VAL A 92 -6.03 -8.19 0.65
CA VAL A 92 -5.72 -8.32 -0.79
C VAL A 92 -7.01 -8.47 -1.59
N ARG A 93 -7.20 -7.61 -2.58
CA ARG A 93 -8.24 -7.80 -3.60
C ARG A 93 -7.62 -7.92 -4.98
N LYS A 94 -8.16 -8.82 -5.82
CA LYS A 94 -7.76 -8.98 -7.22
C LYS A 94 -8.74 -8.24 -8.12
N ALA A 95 -8.23 -7.48 -9.08
CA ALA A 95 -9.00 -6.87 -10.15
C ALA A 95 -8.38 -7.20 -11.52
N PRO A 96 -9.17 -7.19 -12.61
CA PRO A 96 -8.65 -7.10 -13.96
C PRO A 96 -7.75 -5.86 -14.12
N ASN A 97 -6.73 -5.95 -14.98
CA ASN A 97 -5.70 -4.93 -15.15
C ASN A 97 -6.22 -3.58 -15.69
N ASP A 98 -7.35 -3.58 -16.40
CA ASP A 98 -7.83 -2.43 -17.17
C ASP A 98 -9.15 -1.86 -16.63
N ASP A 99 -9.64 -2.40 -15.52
CA ASP A 99 -10.84 -1.90 -14.84
C ASP A 99 -10.46 -0.84 -13.80
N MET A 100 -10.15 0.36 -14.29
CA MET A 100 -9.73 1.50 -13.48
C MET A 100 -10.79 1.92 -12.46
N GLU A 101 -12.08 1.79 -12.79
CA GLU A 101 -13.17 2.15 -11.88
C GLU A 101 -13.20 1.21 -10.67
N THR A 102 -13.12 -0.10 -10.91
CA THR A 102 -13.03 -1.10 -9.83
C THR A 102 -11.78 -0.91 -8.98
N LEU A 103 -10.63 -0.63 -9.62
CA LEU A 103 -9.37 -0.36 -8.92
C LEU A 103 -9.46 0.86 -8.01
N CYS A 104 -9.99 1.99 -8.52
CA CYS A 104 -10.18 3.20 -7.73
C CYS A 104 -11.16 2.97 -6.57
N LYS A 105 -12.24 2.21 -6.80
CA LYS A 105 -13.19 1.85 -5.76
C LYS A 105 -12.55 1.02 -4.65
N PHE A 106 -11.65 0.08 -4.99
CA PHE A 106 -10.91 -0.69 -3.99
C PHE A 106 -10.01 0.20 -3.14
N VAL A 107 -9.34 1.17 -3.75
CA VAL A 107 -8.53 2.14 -3.02
C VAL A 107 -9.39 2.97 -2.06
N ASP A 108 -10.53 3.50 -2.54
CA ASP A 108 -11.48 4.27 -1.70
C ASP A 108 -11.96 3.44 -0.49
N GLU A 109 -12.37 2.19 -0.69
CA GLU A 109 -12.84 1.33 0.39
C GLU A 109 -11.73 1.02 1.43
N LEU A 110 -10.48 0.88 0.99
CA LEU A 110 -9.33 0.67 1.89
C LEU A 110 -9.01 1.93 2.69
N ILE A 111 -9.07 3.11 2.08
CA ILE A 111 -8.94 4.40 2.77
C ILE A 111 -10.05 4.56 3.81
N GLU A 112 -11.31 4.27 3.44
CA GLU A 112 -12.42 4.31 4.38
C GLU A 112 -12.22 3.35 5.57
N LEU A 113 -11.71 2.14 5.32
CA LEU A 113 -11.41 1.18 6.36
C LEU A 113 -10.31 1.70 7.30
N ALA A 114 -9.24 2.27 6.76
CA ALA A 114 -8.15 2.87 7.54
C ALA A 114 -8.67 4.02 8.41
N ASN A 115 -9.47 4.92 7.84
CA ASN A 115 -10.09 6.04 8.56
C ASN A 115 -11.08 5.58 9.65
N LYS A 116 -11.84 4.52 9.42
CA LYS A 116 -12.74 3.96 10.43
C LYS A 116 -11.95 3.38 11.60
N LYS A 117 -10.90 2.58 11.34
CA LYS A 117 -10.09 1.97 12.41
C LYS A 117 -9.39 3.02 13.30
N THR A 118 -8.96 4.14 12.72
CA THR A 118 -8.35 5.25 13.47
C THR A 118 -9.37 6.11 14.24
N SER A 119 -10.65 6.10 13.84
CA SER A 119 -11.74 6.84 14.51
C SER A 119 -12.26 6.18 15.81
N PHE A 120 -11.88 4.94 16.11
CA PHE A 120 -12.31 4.21 17.33
C PHE A 120 -11.23 4.17 18.43
N ILE A 121 -10.14 4.92 18.28
CA ILE A 121 -9.07 5.08 19.28
C ILE A 121 -9.18 6.47 19.89
#